data_AF-A0A7V9NX16-F1
#
_entry.id   AF-A0A7V9NX16-F1
#
_cell.length_a   1.000
_cell.length_b   1.000
_cell.length_c   1.000
_cell.angle_alpha   90.00
_cell.angle_beta   90.00
_cell.angle_gamma   90.00
#
_symmetry.space_group_name_H-M   'P 1'
#
loop_
_entity.id
_entity.type
_entity.pdbx_description
1 polymer ?
#
loop_
_entity_poly.entity_id
_entity_poly.type
_entity_poly.pdbx_seq_one_letter_code
_entity_poly.pdbx_strand_id
1 'polypeptide(L)'
;MEYNERYDLLLNQLTSHESIYSRLDEEIFRDYKQMVFLFLNHKRKYLTEENILSRYSEGMTLEKVFSQHQGRFMQSSNVQKGDEMVKTWYDIYGVEYIEVNDDFFDYFFIIKIRHLDLLEVDNYLTYHLENSFENDKQKFIRFLNLSVRKYDEKLLTHKIIDTIKEWIVSTEKITETSENDKPEKIKGRMQREAGDKLTSLNLTQTALLIQFMQEAKIILKGDDLTYTNAGKAFNILTGYSSHTLRQQLGTKGDIAGVKHEDYKELHDAIMRLADLIGTHVRKK
;
A
#
# COMPACT_ATOMS: atom_id res chain seq x y z
N MET A 1 13.27 -0.86 7.37
CA MET A 1 12.16 -1.30 6.52
C MET A 1 11.08 -1.80 7.45
N GLU A 2 9.94 -1.13 7.46
CA GLU A 2 8.79 -1.54 8.28
C GLU A 2 8.01 -2.57 7.46
N TYR A 3 7.96 -3.82 7.92
CA TYR A 3 7.34 -4.90 7.17
C TYR A 3 5.81 -4.72 7.15
N ASN A 4 5.23 -4.77 5.96
CA ASN A 4 3.79 -4.80 5.78
C ASN A 4 3.43 -6.12 5.09
N GLU A 5 3.03 -7.10 5.88
CA GLU A 5 2.72 -8.46 5.42
C GLU A 5 1.72 -8.51 4.26
N ARG A 6 0.93 -7.44 4.07
CA ARG A 6 -0.01 -7.32 2.95
C ARG A 6 0.68 -7.03 1.62
N TYR A 7 1.66 -6.13 1.61
CA TYR A 7 2.30 -5.65 0.38
C TYR A 7 3.70 -6.20 0.16
N ASP A 8 4.29 -6.84 1.17
CA ASP A 8 5.53 -7.57 0.98
C ASP A 8 5.38 -8.71 -0.03
N LEU A 9 6.46 -8.92 -0.79
CA LEU A 9 6.59 -10.03 -1.72
C LEU A 9 7.14 -11.25 -0.99
N LEU A 10 6.21 -12.03 -0.43
CA LEU A 10 6.54 -13.26 0.30
C LEU A 10 6.17 -14.49 -0.54
N LEU A 11 7.15 -15.34 -0.81
CA LEU A 11 7.00 -16.47 -1.71
C LEU A 11 5.83 -17.39 -1.33
N ASN A 12 5.72 -17.80 -0.06
CA ASN A 12 4.66 -18.69 0.40
C ASN A 12 3.25 -18.12 0.15
N GLN A 13 3.05 -16.81 0.32
CA GLN A 13 1.78 -16.14 0.07
C GLN A 13 1.44 -16.14 -1.42
N LEU A 14 2.43 -15.81 -2.27
CA LEU A 14 2.26 -15.83 -3.73
C LEU A 14 1.95 -17.25 -4.22
N THR A 15 2.70 -18.24 -3.75
CA THR A 15 2.48 -19.65 -4.11
C THR A 15 1.11 -20.13 -3.65
N SER A 16 0.69 -19.76 -2.44
CA SER A 16 -0.63 -20.10 -1.92
C SER A 16 -1.74 -19.53 -2.82
N HIS A 17 -1.69 -18.25 -3.16
CA HIS A 17 -2.67 -17.63 -4.06
C HIS A 17 -2.66 -18.27 -5.45
N GLU A 18 -1.49 -18.38 -6.08
CA GLU A 18 -1.37 -18.98 -7.41
C GLU A 18 -1.84 -20.45 -7.44
N SER A 19 -1.64 -21.20 -6.34
CA SER A 19 -2.15 -22.58 -6.24
C SER A 19 -3.69 -22.62 -6.24
N ILE A 20 -4.36 -21.61 -5.68
CA ILE A 20 -5.83 -21.50 -5.71
C ILE A 20 -6.28 -21.12 -7.13
N TYR A 21 -5.59 -20.16 -7.76
CA TYR A 21 -5.87 -19.73 -9.14
C TYR A 21 -5.54 -20.80 -10.18
N SER A 22 -4.67 -21.76 -9.88
CA SER A 22 -4.30 -22.85 -10.80
C SER A 22 -5.50 -23.68 -11.29
N ARG A 23 -6.61 -23.69 -10.53
CA ARG A 23 -7.87 -24.33 -10.94
C ARG A 23 -8.56 -23.62 -12.11
N LEU A 24 -8.19 -22.38 -12.38
CA LEU A 24 -8.71 -21.55 -13.46
C LEU A 24 -7.75 -21.52 -14.65
N ASP A 25 -6.44 -21.58 -14.40
CA ASP A 25 -5.40 -21.58 -15.43
C ASP A 25 -4.16 -22.37 -14.98
N GLU A 26 -4.06 -23.62 -15.44
CA GLU A 26 -2.95 -24.51 -15.11
C GLU A 26 -1.63 -24.09 -15.77
N GLU A 27 -1.68 -23.41 -16.91
CA GLU A 27 -0.50 -22.98 -17.65
C GLU A 27 0.23 -21.88 -16.89
N ILE A 28 -0.50 -20.86 -16.41
CA ILE A 28 0.11 -19.80 -15.61
C ILE A 28 0.72 -20.37 -14.32
N PHE A 29 0.06 -21.32 -13.66
CA PHE A 29 0.62 -21.90 -12.44
C PHE A 29 1.88 -22.75 -12.72
N ARG A 30 1.93 -23.44 -13.86
CA ARG A 30 3.13 -24.16 -14.29
C ARG A 30 4.29 -23.19 -14.53
N ASP A 31 4.05 -22.10 -15.23
CA ASP A 31 5.04 -21.05 -15.47
C ASP A 31 5.50 -20.41 -14.15
N TYR A 32 4.57 -20.14 -13.23
CA TYR A 32 4.88 -19.66 -11.89
C TYR A 32 5.84 -20.59 -11.15
N LYS A 33 5.56 -21.90 -11.13
CA LYS A 33 6.46 -22.88 -10.49
C LYS A 33 7.85 -22.89 -11.11
N GLN A 34 7.96 -22.73 -12.42
CA GLN A 34 9.26 -22.62 -13.09
C GLN A 34 10.00 -21.35 -12.66
N MET A 35 9.31 -20.22 -12.53
CA MET A 35 9.90 -18.97 -12.05
C MET A 35 10.36 -19.07 -10.59
N VAL A 36 9.56 -19.69 -9.72
CA VAL A 36 9.95 -19.96 -8.33
C VAL A 36 11.18 -20.87 -8.27
N PHE A 37 11.22 -21.92 -9.09
CA PHE A 37 12.38 -22.80 -9.19
C PHE A 37 13.65 -22.03 -9.58
N LEU A 38 13.58 -21.19 -10.62
CA LEU A 38 14.71 -20.38 -11.07
C LEU A 38 15.16 -19.39 -9.99
N PHE A 39 14.21 -18.73 -9.33
CA PHE A 39 14.48 -17.80 -8.24
C PHE A 39 15.21 -18.49 -7.07
N LEU A 40 14.67 -19.60 -6.56
CA LEU A 40 15.28 -20.33 -5.44
C LEU A 40 16.64 -20.92 -5.82
N ASN A 41 16.82 -21.31 -7.09
CA ASN A 41 18.11 -21.74 -7.62
C ASN A 41 19.14 -20.62 -7.64
N HIS A 42 18.78 -19.43 -8.11
CA HIS A 42 19.65 -18.25 -8.08
C HIS A 42 20.05 -17.87 -6.65
N LYS A 43 19.11 -17.94 -5.72
CA LYS A 43 19.34 -17.74 -4.28
C LYS A 43 20.13 -18.87 -3.62
N ARG A 44 20.36 -19.99 -4.31
CA ARG A 44 20.96 -21.24 -3.79
C ARG A 44 20.25 -21.76 -2.52
N LYS A 45 18.93 -21.57 -2.44
CA LYS A 45 18.08 -21.97 -1.30
C LYS A 45 17.54 -23.38 -1.47
N TYR A 46 18.44 -24.34 -1.67
CA TYR A 46 18.08 -25.75 -1.74
C TYR A 46 18.09 -26.42 -0.37
N LEU A 47 17.35 -27.52 -0.25
CA LEU A 47 17.27 -28.36 0.93
C LEU A 47 17.78 -29.75 0.58
N THR A 48 18.54 -30.34 1.50
CA THR A 48 18.84 -31.78 1.47
C THR A 48 17.71 -32.56 2.12
N GLU A 49 17.72 -33.88 1.95
CA GLU A 49 16.77 -34.79 2.61
C GLU A 49 16.75 -34.59 4.12
N GLU A 50 17.94 -34.52 4.73
CA GLU A 50 18.12 -34.26 6.16
C GLU A 50 17.46 -32.94 6.58
N ASN A 51 17.61 -31.87 5.78
CA ASN A 51 17.01 -30.56 6.09
C ASN A 51 15.48 -30.56 5.97
N ILE A 52 14.92 -31.42 5.12
CA ILE A 52 13.47 -31.57 5.01
C ILE A 52 12.98 -32.35 6.22
N LEU A 53 13.54 -33.54 6.47
CA LEU A 53 13.08 -34.43 7.53
C LEU A 53 13.22 -33.83 8.93
N SER A 54 14.23 -33.00 9.18
CA SER A 54 14.39 -32.30 10.46
C SER A 54 13.26 -31.32 10.80
N ARG A 55 12.42 -30.96 9.82
CA ARG A 55 11.23 -30.10 10.01
C ARG A 55 9.97 -30.89 10.37
N TYR A 56 10.04 -32.22 10.36
CA TYR A 56 8.90 -33.11 10.57
C TYR A 56 9.13 -34.04 11.76
N SER A 57 8.07 -34.75 12.18
CA SER A 57 8.15 -35.68 13.32
C SER A 57 9.09 -36.85 13.03
N GLU A 58 9.73 -37.37 14.09
CA GLU A 58 10.59 -38.55 14.02
C GLU A 58 9.86 -39.73 13.37
N GLY A 59 10.57 -40.48 12.51
CA GLY A 59 10.03 -41.63 11.77
C GLY A 59 9.34 -41.28 10.44
N MET A 60 9.35 -40.01 10.03
CA MET A 60 8.92 -39.59 8.69
C MET A 60 9.97 -39.95 7.63
N THR A 61 9.50 -40.40 6.46
CA THR A 61 10.33 -40.62 5.26
C THR A 61 10.00 -39.54 4.23
N LEU A 62 10.89 -39.27 3.27
CA LEU A 62 10.60 -38.30 2.21
C LEU A 62 9.34 -38.64 1.43
N GLU A 63 9.10 -39.92 1.14
CA GLU A 63 7.89 -40.39 0.45
C GLU A 63 6.61 -40.04 1.21
N LYS A 64 6.63 -40.19 2.55
CA LYS A 64 5.51 -39.79 3.40
C LYS A 64 5.36 -38.26 3.43
N VAL A 65 6.45 -37.51 3.50
CA VAL A 65 6.39 -36.03 3.47
C VAL A 65 5.83 -35.55 2.14
N PHE A 66 6.30 -36.09 1.01
CA PHE A 66 5.87 -35.66 -0.32
C PHE A 66 4.43 -36.09 -0.65
N SER A 67 3.98 -37.24 -0.13
CA SER A 67 2.57 -37.63 -0.25
C SER A 67 1.63 -36.76 0.59
N GLN A 68 2.08 -36.29 1.76
CA GLN A 68 1.31 -35.37 2.61
C GLN A 68 1.32 -33.92 2.10
N HIS A 69 2.41 -33.50 1.45
CA HIS A 69 2.62 -32.14 0.94
C HIS A 69 2.84 -32.12 -0.57
N GLN A 70 1.88 -32.68 -1.31
CA GLN A 70 1.99 -32.80 -2.77
C GLN A 70 2.26 -31.45 -3.42
N GLY A 71 3.27 -31.41 -4.29
CA GLY A 71 3.64 -30.21 -5.04
C GLY A 71 4.39 -29.13 -4.26
N ARG A 72 4.69 -29.33 -2.96
CA ARG A 72 5.48 -28.36 -2.17
C ARG A 72 6.97 -28.40 -2.48
N PHE A 73 7.51 -29.59 -2.72
CA PHE A 73 8.93 -29.78 -2.96
C PHE A 73 9.17 -30.07 -4.43
N MET A 74 10.05 -29.30 -5.05
CA MET A 74 10.51 -29.54 -6.43
C MET A 74 11.94 -30.06 -6.39
N GLN A 75 12.18 -31.21 -7.01
CA GLN A 75 13.53 -31.75 -7.10
C GLN A 75 14.43 -30.84 -7.95
N SER A 76 15.63 -30.57 -7.44
CA SER A 76 16.69 -29.82 -8.12
C SER A 76 17.78 -30.76 -8.65
N SER A 77 18.85 -30.19 -9.17
CA SER A 77 20.08 -30.89 -9.49
C SER A 77 20.71 -31.51 -8.24
N ASN A 78 21.48 -32.58 -8.46
CA ASN A 78 22.34 -33.11 -7.41
C ASN A 78 23.50 -32.15 -7.17
N VAL A 79 23.85 -31.92 -5.90
CA VAL A 79 25.02 -31.12 -5.52
C VAL A 79 26.08 -32.02 -4.90
N GLN A 80 27.34 -31.72 -5.19
CA GLN A 80 28.46 -32.42 -4.61
C GLN A 80 28.67 -31.98 -3.15
N LYS A 81 28.64 -32.94 -2.22
CA LYS A 81 28.92 -32.72 -0.79
C LYS A 81 30.02 -33.69 -0.38
N GLY A 82 31.27 -33.22 -0.43
CA GLY A 82 32.44 -34.09 -0.31
C GLY A 82 32.60 -34.97 -1.56
N ASP A 83 32.67 -36.29 -1.36
CA ASP A 83 32.82 -37.27 -2.44
C ASP A 83 31.47 -37.80 -2.97
N GLU A 84 30.35 -37.37 -2.39
CA GLU A 84 29.01 -37.86 -2.74
C GLU A 84 28.16 -36.81 -3.47
N MET A 85 27.37 -37.26 -4.43
CA MET A 85 26.33 -36.47 -5.09
C MET A 85 25.02 -36.60 -4.32
N VAL A 86 24.61 -35.52 -3.67
CA VAL A 86 23.42 -35.50 -2.83
C VAL A 86 22.25 -34.87 -3.59
N LYS A 87 21.10 -35.54 -3.58
CA LYS A 87 19.86 -35.00 -4.14
C LYS A 87 19.41 -33.78 -3.32
N THR A 88 18.89 -32.78 -4.01
CA THR A 88 18.33 -31.59 -3.35
C THR A 88 16.98 -31.20 -3.89
N TRP A 89 16.28 -30.39 -3.11
CA TRP A 89 14.92 -29.95 -3.39
C TRP A 89 14.75 -28.47 -3.06
N TYR A 90 13.82 -27.82 -3.74
CA TYR A 90 13.35 -26.48 -3.43
C TYR A 90 11.99 -26.55 -2.76
N ASP A 91 11.82 -25.81 -1.65
CA ASP A 91 10.54 -25.65 -0.96
C ASP A 91 9.81 -24.43 -1.55
N ILE A 92 8.89 -24.67 -2.50
CA ILE A 92 8.20 -23.57 -3.19
C ILE A 92 7.14 -22.88 -2.31
N TYR A 93 6.83 -23.44 -1.14
CA TYR A 93 6.01 -22.80 -0.10
C TYR A 93 6.87 -22.29 1.07
N GLY A 94 8.18 -22.19 0.88
CA GLY A 94 9.09 -21.62 1.86
C GLY A 94 8.78 -20.15 2.14
N VAL A 95 9.07 -19.72 3.37
CA VAL A 95 9.01 -18.31 3.77
C VAL A 95 10.29 -17.64 3.25
N GLU A 96 10.22 -17.06 2.06
CA GLU A 96 11.33 -16.32 1.44
C GLU A 96 10.81 -14.96 0.97
N TYR A 97 11.47 -13.89 1.41
CA TYR A 97 11.20 -12.54 0.95
C TYR A 97 11.91 -12.30 -0.39
N ILE A 98 11.21 -11.61 -1.29
CA ILE A 98 11.70 -11.24 -2.61
C ILE A 98 12.00 -9.74 -2.59
N GLU A 99 13.26 -9.39 -2.74
CA GLU A 99 13.77 -8.01 -2.66
C GLU A 99 13.96 -7.40 -4.06
N VAL A 100 14.00 -6.06 -4.14
CA VAL A 100 14.10 -5.32 -5.42
C VAL A 100 15.33 -5.69 -6.27
N ASN A 101 16.40 -6.15 -5.61
CA ASN A 101 17.65 -6.55 -6.28
C ASN A 101 17.69 -8.03 -6.65
N ASP A 102 16.63 -8.78 -6.34
CA ASP A 102 16.56 -10.19 -6.67
C ASP A 102 16.24 -10.41 -8.15
N ASP A 103 16.82 -11.49 -8.69
CA ASP A 103 16.43 -11.98 -10.00
C ASP A 103 14.93 -12.26 -10.02
N PHE A 104 14.28 -11.85 -11.12
CA PHE A 104 12.84 -12.01 -11.33
C PHE A 104 11.95 -11.22 -10.37
N PHE A 105 12.47 -10.21 -9.64
CA PHE A 105 11.64 -9.33 -8.82
C PHE A 105 10.44 -8.77 -9.60
N ASP A 106 10.65 -8.34 -10.84
CA ASP A 106 9.60 -7.82 -11.72
C ASP A 106 8.46 -8.82 -11.94
N TYR A 107 8.78 -10.10 -12.11
CA TYR A 107 7.79 -11.16 -12.23
C TYR A 107 6.92 -11.28 -10.97
N PHE A 108 7.56 -11.42 -9.80
CA PHE A 108 6.83 -11.60 -8.54
C PHE A 108 6.03 -10.35 -8.15
N PHE A 109 6.57 -9.17 -8.45
CA PHE A 109 5.87 -7.90 -8.28
C PHE A 109 4.57 -7.87 -9.08
N ILE A 110 4.61 -8.29 -10.36
CA ILE A 110 3.40 -8.35 -11.20
C ILE A 110 2.43 -9.44 -10.75
N ILE A 111 2.93 -10.61 -10.34
CA ILE A 111 2.07 -11.66 -9.76
C ILE A 111 1.34 -11.15 -8.52
N LYS A 112 2.01 -10.41 -7.63
CA LYS A 112 1.35 -9.81 -6.46
C LYS A 112 0.25 -8.84 -6.89
N ILE A 113 0.52 -7.92 -7.82
CA ILE A 113 -0.51 -6.99 -8.33
C ILE A 113 -1.73 -7.74 -8.85
N ARG A 114 -1.53 -8.83 -9.59
CA ARG A 114 -2.63 -9.65 -10.13
C ARG A 114 -3.53 -10.23 -9.02
N HIS A 115 -3.00 -10.47 -7.83
CA HIS A 115 -3.76 -10.98 -6.68
C HIS A 115 -4.50 -9.89 -5.90
N LEU A 116 -4.22 -8.62 -6.16
CA LEU A 116 -4.82 -7.51 -5.43
C LEU A 116 -6.19 -7.12 -6.02
N ASP A 117 -7.05 -6.61 -5.15
CA ASP A 117 -8.21 -5.84 -5.59
C ASP A 117 -7.73 -4.52 -6.23
N LEU A 118 -8.47 -4.02 -7.22
CA LEU A 118 -8.13 -2.77 -7.92
C LEU A 118 -7.98 -1.59 -6.95
N LEU A 119 -8.76 -1.56 -5.87
CA LEU A 119 -8.70 -0.51 -4.85
C LEU A 119 -7.41 -0.56 -4.00
N GLU A 120 -6.68 -1.68 -4.04
CA GLU A 120 -5.44 -1.86 -3.29
C GLU A 120 -4.19 -1.59 -4.12
N VAL A 121 -4.31 -1.54 -5.45
CA VAL A 121 -3.18 -1.36 -6.37
C VAL A 121 -2.43 -0.06 -6.04
N ASP A 122 -3.13 1.06 -5.87
CA ASP A 122 -2.49 2.35 -5.56
C ASP A 122 -1.67 2.32 -4.27
N ASN A 123 -2.19 1.66 -3.23
CA ASN A 123 -1.51 1.52 -1.95
C ASN A 123 -0.26 0.64 -2.08
N TYR A 124 -0.37 -0.44 -2.84
CA TYR A 124 0.76 -1.32 -3.14
C TYR A 124 1.86 -0.63 -3.96
N LEU A 125 1.48 0.14 -4.98
CA LEU A 125 2.42 0.93 -5.79
C LEU A 125 3.13 2.00 -4.94
N THR A 126 2.37 2.70 -4.09
CA THR A 126 2.91 3.70 -3.16
C THR A 126 3.87 3.06 -2.16
N TYR A 127 3.49 1.91 -1.59
CA TYR A 127 4.34 1.15 -0.66
C TYR A 127 5.69 0.79 -1.29
N HIS A 128 5.71 0.27 -2.50
CA HIS A 128 6.96 -0.12 -3.16
C HIS A 128 7.78 1.08 -3.63
N LEU A 129 7.15 2.18 -4.05
CA LEU A 129 7.87 3.44 -4.29
C LEU A 129 8.66 3.87 -3.06
N GLU A 130 8.00 3.87 -1.89
CA GLU A 130 8.61 4.31 -0.62
C GLU A 130 9.66 3.34 -0.11
N ASN A 131 9.37 2.03 -0.10
CA ASN A 131 10.15 1.03 0.62
C ASN A 131 11.15 0.27 -0.27
N SER A 132 10.85 0.06 -1.55
CA SER A 132 11.70 -0.72 -2.46
C SER A 132 12.50 0.16 -3.43
N PHE A 133 12.03 1.37 -3.69
CA PHE A 133 12.67 2.29 -4.64
C PHE A 133 13.14 3.59 -3.98
N GLU A 134 13.16 3.67 -2.65
CA GLU A 134 13.68 4.82 -1.89
C GLU A 134 13.06 6.17 -2.30
N ASN A 135 11.78 6.15 -2.68
CA ASN A 135 11.06 7.29 -3.26
C ASN A 135 11.61 7.82 -4.61
N ASP A 136 12.46 7.05 -5.30
CA ASP A 136 12.89 7.37 -6.67
C ASP A 136 11.77 7.09 -7.68
N LYS A 137 10.96 8.12 -7.90
CA LYS A 137 9.81 8.08 -8.82
C LYS A 137 10.22 7.75 -10.24
N GLN A 138 11.30 8.33 -10.75
CA GLN A 138 11.71 8.12 -12.15
C GLN A 138 12.12 6.67 -12.38
N LYS A 139 12.93 6.11 -11.48
CA LYS A 139 13.33 4.71 -11.52
C LYS A 139 12.11 3.78 -11.39
N PHE A 140 11.19 4.07 -10.48
CA PHE A 140 10.01 3.25 -10.27
C PHE A 140 9.01 3.31 -11.43
N ILE A 141 8.70 4.49 -11.95
CA ILE A 141 7.84 4.66 -13.15
C ILE A 141 8.45 3.96 -14.34
N ARG A 142 9.78 4.05 -14.53
CA ARG A 142 10.47 3.30 -15.59
C ARG A 142 10.30 1.80 -15.39
N PHE A 143 10.48 1.30 -14.18
CA PHE A 143 10.27 -0.10 -13.83
C PHE A 143 8.83 -0.56 -14.11
N LEU A 144 7.81 0.20 -13.69
CA LEU A 144 6.39 -0.11 -13.93
C LEU A 144 6.09 -0.17 -15.43
N ASN A 145 6.53 0.83 -16.18
CA ASN A 145 6.31 0.87 -17.64
C ASN A 145 6.94 -0.32 -18.36
N LEU A 146 8.13 -0.76 -17.95
CA LEU A 146 8.78 -1.94 -18.53
C LEU A 146 8.08 -3.22 -18.11
N SER A 147 7.69 -3.35 -16.84
CA SER A 147 7.01 -4.53 -16.29
C SER A 147 5.64 -4.72 -16.95
N VAL A 148 4.85 -3.65 -17.05
CA VAL A 148 3.55 -3.68 -17.75
C VAL A 148 3.72 -4.15 -19.19
N ARG A 149 4.69 -3.61 -19.96
CA ARG A 149 4.92 -4.04 -21.34
C ARG A 149 5.38 -5.49 -21.46
N LYS A 150 6.21 -5.96 -20.52
CA LYS A 150 6.76 -7.33 -20.53
C LYS A 150 5.70 -8.39 -20.23
N TYR A 151 4.73 -8.04 -19.37
CA TYR A 151 3.74 -8.98 -18.84
C TYR A 151 2.30 -8.66 -19.26
N ASP A 152 2.14 -7.70 -20.19
CA ASP A 152 0.86 -7.38 -20.83
C ASP A 152 0.24 -8.64 -21.44
N GLU A 153 -1.08 -8.70 -21.44
CA GLU A 153 -1.93 -9.77 -21.95
C GLU A 153 -1.77 -11.16 -21.28
N LYS A 154 -0.59 -11.50 -20.74
CA LYS A 154 -0.30 -12.80 -20.14
C LYS A 154 -0.65 -12.85 -18.65
N LEU A 155 -0.27 -11.84 -17.88
CA LEU A 155 -0.47 -11.82 -16.42
C LEU A 155 -1.39 -10.69 -15.95
N LEU A 156 -1.47 -9.60 -16.72
CA LEU A 156 -2.21 -8.40 -16.35
C LEU A 156 -3.50 -8.27 -17.15
N THR A 157 -4.57 -7.87 -16.47
CA THR A 157 -5.81 -7.46 -17.13
C THR A 157 -5.74 -5.99 -17.52
N HIS A 158 -6.48 -5.58 -18.55
CA HIS A 158 -6.53 -4.17 -18.97
C HIS A 158 -6.92 -3.23 -17.83
N LYS A 159 -7.84 -3.65 -16.93
CA LYS A 159 -8.23 -2.83 -15.77
C LYS A 159 -7.05 -2.51 -14.86
N ILE A 160 -6.22 -3.50 -14.54
CA ILE A 160 -5.03 -3.30 -13.71
C ILE A 160 -4.04 -2.37 -14.42
N ILE A 161 -3.84 -2.57 -15.73
CA ILE A 161 -2.94 -1.74 -16.53
C ILE A 161 -3.40 -0.28 -16.53
N ASP A 162 -4.70 -0.05 -16.71
CA ASP A 162 -5.29 1.28 -16.68
C ASP A 162 -5.12 1.93 -15.30
N THR A 163 -5.37 1.20 -14.21
CA THR A 163 -5.10 1.68 -12.84
C THR A 163 -3.63 2.05 -12.63
N ILE A 164 -2.68 1.24 -13.08
CA ILE A 164 -1.24 1.56 -12.99
C ILE A 164 -0.94 2.85 -13.79
N LYS A 165 -1.50 3.01 -14.99
CA LYS A 165 -1.29 4.22 -15.81
C LYS A 165 -1.89 5.46 -15.16
N GLU A 166 -3.10 5.36 -14.59
CA GLU A 166 -3.73 6.43 -13.84
C GLU A 166 -2.87 6.85 -12.64
N TRP A 167 -2.35 5.87 -11.90
CA TRP A 167 -1.43 6.10 -10.79
C TRP A 167 -0.15 6.81 -11.23
N ILE A 168 0.48 6.40 -12.34
CA ILE A 168 1.67 7.06 -12.91
C ILE A 168 1.36 8.53 -13.23
N VAL A 169 0.28 8.80 -13.97
CA VAL A 169 -0.11 10.16 -14.36
C VAL A 169 -0.40 11.03 -13.14
N SER A 170 -1.07 10.50 -12.12
CA SER A 170 -1.33 11.24 -10.88
C SER A 170 -0.04 11.56 -10.12
N THR A 171 0.92 10.63 -10.11
CA THR A 171 2.21 10.77 -9.43
C THR A 171 3.13 11.78 -10.12
N GLU A 172 3.11 11.82 -11.46
CA GLU A 172 3.90 12.76 -12.27
C GLU A 172 3.40 14.21 -12.14
N LYS A 173 2.07 14.41 -12.10
CA LYS A 173 1.46 15.74 -11.92
C LYS A 173 1.84 16.42 -10.59
N ILE A 174 2.12 15.63 -9.55
CA ILE A 174 2.58 16.14 -8.26
C ILE A 174 4.03 16.65 -8.34
N THR A 175 4.84 16.12 -9.26
CA THR A 175 6.25 16.52 -9.44
C THR A 175 6.46 17.72 -10.36
N GLU A 176 5.62 17.90 -11.39
CA GLU A 176 5.73 19.06 -12.29
C GLU A 176 5.47 20.41 -11.58
N THR A 177 4.88 20.39 -10.39
CA THR A 177 4.67 21.57 -9.54
C THR A 177 5.83 21.85 -8.57
N SER A 178 6.89 21.05 -8.56
CA SER A 178 7.91 21.08 -7.49
C SER A 178 9.34 21.49 -7.89
N GLU A 179 9.72 21.52 -9.18
CA GLU A 179 11.15 21.65 -9.54
C GLU A 179 11.56 22.85 -10.42
N ASN A 180 10.68 23.82 -10.75
CA ASN A 180 11.16 25.02 -11.49
C ASN A 180 10.51 26.38 -11.19
N ASP A 181 9.72 26.52 -10.14
CA ASP A 181 9.18 27.82 -9.79
C ASP A 181 10.06 28.55 -8.75
N LYS A 182 10.89 29.49 -9.25
CA LYS A 182 10.89 30.83 -8.62
C LYS A 182 9.42 31.17 -8.37
N PRO A 183 9.01 31.68 -7.20
CA PRO A 183 7.60 31.80 -6.86
C PRO A 183 6.84 32.52 -7.97
N GLU A 184 6.25 31.75 -8.88
CA GLU A 184 5.35 32.27 -9.87
C GLU A 184 4.16 32.70 -9.04
N LYS A 185 3.91 34.00 -9.10
CA LYS A 185 2.69 34.59 -8.58
C LYS A 185 1.54 33.71 -9.06
N ILE A 186 0.96 32.95 -8.14
CA ILE A 186 -0.34 32.31 -8.28
C ILE A 186 -1.22 33.35 -8.95
N LYS A 187 -1.54 33.13 -10.24
CA LYS A 187 -2.43 34.00 -11.00
C LYS A 187 -3.79 33.93 -10.33
N GLY A 188 -4.06 34.97 -9.54
CA GLY A 188 -5.33 35.23 -8.87
C GLY A 188 -5.54 34.36 -7.65
N ARG A 189 -5.61 35.01 -6.47
CA ARG A 189 -6.46 34.48 -5.40
C ARG A 189 -7.84 34.25 -6.01
N MET A 190 -8.24 33.00 -6.20
CA MET A 190 -9.63 32.72 -6.52
C MET A 190 -10.42 33.17 -5.29
N GLN A 191 -11.16 34.26 -5.45
CA GLN A 191 -11.92 34.89 -4.38
C GLN A 191 -13.06 33.92 -4.07
N ARG A 192 -12.93 33.20 -2.95
CA ARG A 192 -13.93 32.22 -2.52
C ARG A 192 -15.10 32.97 -1.88
N GLU A 193 -16.30 32.56 -2.24
CA GLU A 193 -17.53 33.09 -1.67
C GLU A 193 -18.18 32.02 -0.79
N ALA A 194 -18.96 32.44 0.21
CA ALA A 194 -19.72 31.52 1.03
C ALA A 194 -20.71 30.73 0.15
N GLY A 195 -20.60 29.39 0.15
CA GLY A 195 -21.48 28.52 -0.65
C GLY A 195 -20.92 28.09 -2.01
N ASP A 196 -19.60 28.17 -2.23
CA ASP A 196 -18.95 27.84 -3.51
C ASP A 196 -19.13 26.40 -4.04
N LYS A 197 -19.84 25.50 -3.32
CA LYS A 197 -20.09 24.07 -3.63
C LYS A 197 -18.83 23.21 -3.91
N LEU A 198 -17.66 23.83 -4.00
CA LEU A 198 -16.36 23.21 -4.19
C LEU A 198 -15.80 22.69 -2.86
N THR A 199 -16.27 23.23 -1.73
CA THR A 199 -15.90 22.81 -0.37
C THR A 199 -17.06 22.20 0.44
N SER A 200 -18.20 21.89 -0.19
CA SER A 200 -19.30 21.22 0.49
C SER A 200 -19.04 19.73 0.65
N LEU A 201 -18.80 19.28 1.88
CA LEU A 201 -18.73 17.88 2.24
C LEU A 201 -20.14 17.28 2.30
N ASN A 202 -20.31 16.07 1.77
CA ASN A 202 -21.55 15.32 1.99
C ASN A 202 -21.61 14.78 3.44
N LEU A 203 -22.77 14.24 3.84
CA LEU A 203 -23.00 13.77 5.22
C LEU A 203 -21.97 12.73 5.66
N THR A 204 -21.61 11.80 4.78
CA THR A 204 -20.64 10.74 5.05
C THR A 204 -19.22 11.30 5.21
N GLN A 205 -18.81 12.21 4.33
CA GLN A 205 -17.52 12.89 4.40
C GLN A 205 -17.42 13.76 5.67
N THR A 206 -18.53 14.39 6.06
CA THR A 206 -18.63 15.17 7.29
C THR A 206 -18.52 14.28 8.53
N ALA A 207 -19.16 13.11 8.53
CA ALA A 207 -19.06 12.13 9.62
C ALA A 207 -17.62 11.58 9.76
N LEU A 208 -16.99 11.22 8.64
CA LEU A 208 -15.60 10.74 8.60
C LEU A 208 -14.62 11.82 9.09
N LEU A 209 -14.85 13.06 8.68
CA LEU A 209 -14.11 14.21 9.16
C LEU A 209 -14.25 14.39 10.68
N ILE A 210 -15.49 14.38 11.20
CA ILE A 210 -15.74 14.52 12.64
C ILE A 210 -15.04 13.39 13.41
N GLN A 211 -15.08 12.16 12.89
CA GLN A 211 -14.38 11.02 13.47
C GLN A 211 -12.87 11.25 13.52
N PHE A 212 -12.23 11.67 12.41
CA PHE A 212 -10.80 11.98 12.41
C PHE A 212 -10.44 13.15 13.33
N MET A 213 -11.32 14.15 13.45
CA MET A 213 -11.13 15.25 14.39
C MET A 213 -11.29 14.83 15.85
N GLN A 214 -12.11 13.81 16.14
CA GLN A 214 -12.22 13.21 17.47
C GLN A 214 -10.99 12.35 17.81
N GLU A 215 -10.56 11.49 16.88
CA GLU A 215 -9.36 10.65 17.02
C GLU A 215 -8.10 11.50 17.19
N ALA A 216 -7.99 12.60 16.44
CA ALA A 216 -6.89 13.55 16.55
C ALA A 216 -6.99 14.47 17.78
N LYS A 217 -8.00 14.29 18.65
CA LYS A 217 -8.25 15.12 19.84
C LYS A 217 -8.33 16.62 19.52
N ILE A 218 -8.93 16.94 18.38
CA ILE A 218 -9.18 18.32 17.93
C ILE A 218 -10.55 18.76 18.43
N ILE A 219 -11.53 17.87 18.41
CA ILE A 219 -12.81 18.06 19.10
C ILE A 219 -12.64 17.48 20.52
N LEU A 220 -12.14 18.31 21.43
CA LEU A 220 -12.01 17.96 22.84
C LEU A 220 -13.29 18.35 23.58
N LYS A 221 -13.82 17.41 24.38
CA LYS A 221 -14.68 17.75 25.50
C LYS A 221 -13.84 18.55 26.50
N GLY A 222 -13.92 19.88 26.42
CA GLY A 222 -13.69 20.74 27.59
C GLY A 222 -12.40 21.58 27.67
N ASP A 223 -11.44 21.51 26.75
CA ASP A 223 -10.22 22.33 26.85
C ASP A 223 -9.86 23.05 25.53
N ASP A 224 -9.29 24.26 25.68
CA ASP A 224 -9.05 25.24 24.62
C ASP A 224 -8.27 24.68 23.41
N LEU A 225 -8.83 24.92 22.22
CA LEU A 225 -8.23 24.55 20.94
C LEU A 225 -6.94 25.37 20.71
N THR A 226 -5.77 24.77 20.98
CA THR A 226 -4.50 25.45 20.71
C THR A 226 -4.33 25.73 19.21
N TYR A 227 -3.75 26.89 18.85
CA TYR A 227 -3.49 27.29 17.45
C TYR A 227 -2.72 26.23 16.65
N THR A 228 -1.88 25.44 17.33
CA THR A 228 -1.13 24.34 16.74
C THR A 228 -2.05 23.18 16.34
N ASN A 229 -3.03 22.84 17.17
CA ASN A 229 -4.00 21.78 16.88
C ASN A 229 -5.00 22.23 15.81
N ALA A 230 -5.43 23.49 15.84
CA ALA A 230 -6.26 24.09 14.78
C ALA A 230 -5.55 24.07 13.42
N GLY A 231 -4.26 24.41 13.38
CA GLY A 231 -3.46 24.39 12.15
C GLY A 231 -3.23 22.98 11.59
N LYS A 232 -3.11 21.97 12.45
CA LYS A 232 -3.04 20.56 12.03
C LYS A 232 -4.39 20.07 11.50
N ALA A 233 -5.49 20.40 12.18
CA ALA A 233 -6.84 20.08 11.75
C ALA A 233 -7.11 20.60 10.34
N PHE A 234 -6.77 21.87 10.10
CA PHE A 234 -6.99 22.53 8.83
C PHE A 234 -6.11 21.97 7.71
N ASN A 235 -4.87 21.58 8.02
CA ASN A 235 -3.98 20.95 7.05
C ASN A 235 -4.55 19.60 6.59
N ILE A 236 -4.99 18.77 7.54
CA ILE A 236 -5.67 17.49 7.25
C ILE A 236 -6.92 17.73 6.39
N LEU A 237 -7.66 18.80 6.69
CA LEU A 237 -8.94 19.14 6.06
C LEU A 237 -8.84 19.68 4.64
N THR A 238 -7.79 20.42 4.35
CA THR A 238 -7.74 21.27 3.15
C THR A 238 -6.50 21.05 2.30
N GLY A 239 -5.52 20.28 2.81
CA GLY A 239 -4.19 20.14 2.21
C GLY A 239 -3.32 21.40 2.32
N TYR A 240 -3.83 22.50 2.91
CA TYR A 240 -3.04 23.71 3.12
C TYR A 240 -2.11 23.54 4.32
N SER A 241 -0.82 23.81 4.11
CA SER A 241 0.17 23.74 5.19
C SER A 241 -0.23 24.62 6.38
N SER A 242 -0.02 24.11 7.59
CA SER A 242 -0.27 24.83 8.84
C SER A 242 0.43 26.20 8.93
N HIS A 243 1.47 26.42 8.11
CA HIS A 243 2.23 27.66 8.02
C HIS A 243 1.51 28.77 7.25
N THR A 244 0.66 28.41 6.28
CA THR A 244 -0.14 29.34 5.46
C THR A 244 -1.23 30.02 6.30
N LEU A 245 -1.81 29.28 7.24
CA LEU A 245 -2.78 29.79 8.22
C LEU A 245 -2.16 30.80 9.18
N ARG A 246 -0.94 30.55 9.69
CA ARG A 246 -0.26 31.48 10.61
C ARG A 246 0.01 32.83 9.98
N GLN A 247 0.29 32.90 8.68
CA GLN A 247 0.47 34.17 7.99
C GLN A 247 -0.83 34.96 7.79
N GLN A 248 -1.97 34.28 7.60
CA GLN A 248 -3.27 34.94 7.42
C GLN A 248 -3.96 35.28 8.76
N LEU A 249 -3.81 34.45 9.79
CA LEU A 249 -4.34 34.69 11.13
C LEU A 249 -3.44 35.61 11.97
N GLY A 250 -2.13 35.65 11.67
CA GLY A 250 -1.15 36.46 12.40
C GLY A 250 -1.02 37.91 11.96
N THR A 251 -1.70 38.33 10.88
CA THR A 251 -1.57 39.70 10.34
C THR A 251 -2.78 40.60 10.56
N LYS A 252 -3.84 40.12 11.21
CA LYS A 252 -4.92 41.00 11.67
C LYS A 252 -5.33 40.64 13.09
N GLY A 253 -5.31 41.65 13.97
CA GLY A 253 -5.82 41.58 15.34
C GLY A 253 -7.34 41.40 15.43
N ASP A 254 -7.94 40.57 14.58
CA ASP A 254 -9.40 40.38 14.48
C ASP A 254 -9.91 39.09 15.15
N ILE A 255 -9.05 38.29 15.81
CA ILE A 255 -9.53 37.18 16.67
C ILE A 255 -10.08 37.73 18.02
N ALA A 256 -9.96 39.03 18.27
CA ALA A 256 -10.55 39.68 19.44
C ALA A 256 -12.09 39.89 19.36
N GLY A 257 -12.75 39.38 18.31
CA GLY A 257 -14.15 39.68 18.01
C GLY A 257 -15.17 38.53 18.13
N VAL A 258 -14.76 37.30 18.43
CA VAL A 258 -15.71 36.18 18.58
C VAL A 258 -16.21 36.17 20.02
N LYS A 259 -17.49 36.49 20.25
CA LYS A 259 -18.06 36.52 21.60
C LYS A 259 -18.16 35.09 22.11
N HIS A 260 -17.99 34.90 23.42
CA HIS A 260 -18.09 33.58 24.06
C HIS A 260 -19.44 32.88 23.79
N GLU A 261 -20.48 33.67 23.52
CA GLU A 261 -21.83 33.21 23.15
C GLU A 261 -21.84 32.49 21.78
N ASP A 262 -21.04 32.97 20.80
CA ASP A 262 -20.94 32.37 19.47
C ASP A 262 -20.26 30.99 19.51
N TYR A 263 -19.29 30.81 20.43
CA TYR A 263 -18.65 29.51 20.67
C TYR A 263 -19.62 28.48 21.25
N LYS A 264 -20.54 28.92 22.10
CA LYS A 264 -21.53 28.04 22.72
C LYS A 264 -22.56 27.56 21.70
N GLU A 265 -23.07 28.46 20.86
CA GLU A 265 -23.98 28.08 19.77
C GLU A 265 -23.32 27.14 18.76
N LEU A 266 -22.07 27.41 18.38
CA LEU A 266 -21.30 26.54 17.49
C LEU A 266 -21.05 25.16 18.12
N HIS A 267 -20.69 25.12 19.40
CA HIS A 267 -20.48 23.87 20.13
C HIS A 267 -21.78 23.06 20.22
N ASP A 268 -22.91 23.69 20.57
CA ASP A 268 -24.21 23.03 20.65
C ASP A 268 -24.70 22.52 19.28
N ALA A 269 -24.36 23.23 18.19
CA ALA A 269 -24.66 22.77 16.83
C ALA A 269 -23.83 21.55 16.44
N ILE A 270 -22.52 21.56 16.76
CA ILE A 270 -21.61 20.43 16.51
C ILE A 270 -22.02 19.20 17.34
N MET A 271 -22.39 19.38 18.60
CA MET A 271 -22.82 18.28 19.46
C MET A 271 -24.15 17.68 19.00
N ARG A 272 -25.11 18.51 18.54
CA ARG A 272 -26.36 18.02 17.92
C ARG A 272 -26.10 17.22 16.64
N LEU A 273 -25.17 17.67 15.81
CA LEU A 273 -24.74 16.94 14.61
C LEU A 273 -24.06 15.61 14.95
N ALA A 274 -23.19 15.59 15.96
CA ALA A 274 -22.53 14.37 16.42
C ALA A 274 -23.54 13.33 16.95
N ASP A 275 -24.55 13.74 17.71
CA ASP A 275 -25.61 12.86 18.19
C ASP A 275 -26.52 12.34 17.06
N LEU A 276 -26.87 13.20 16.09
CA LEU A 276 -27.62 12.80 14.89
C LEU A 276 -26.87 11.75 14.06
N ILE A 277 -25.56 11.90 13.93
CA ILE A 277 -24.71 10.94 13.21
C ILE A 277 -24.57 9.65 14.01
N GLY A 278 -24.31 9.72 15.32
CA GLY A 278 -24.20 8.55 16.19
C GLY A 278 -25.47 7.70 16.24
N THR A 279 -26.65 8.33 16.18
CA THR A 279 -27.95 7.63 16.10
C THR A 279 -28.24 7.02 14.73
N HIS A 280 -27.71 7.59 13.63
CA HIS A 280 -27.82 7.01 12.29
C HIS A 280 -26.87 5.83 12.07
N VAL A 281 -25.65 5.88 12.61
CA VAL A 281 -24.65 4.80 12.48
C VAL A 281 -25.05 3.56 13.29
N ARG A 282 -25.74 3.71 14.42
CA ARG A 282 -26.21 2.58 15.25
C ARG A 282 -27.51 1.91 14.77
N LYS A 283 -28.20 2.47 13.77
CA LYS A 283 -29.46 1.94 13.22
C LYS A 283 -29.28 1.12 11.93
N LYS A 284 -28.06 0.94 11.46
CA LYS A 284 -27.69 -0.04 10.42
C LYS A 284 -27.00 -1.23 11.06
#